data_AF-A0A350G1B7-F1
#
_entry.id   AF-A0A350G1B7-F1
#
_cell.length_a   1.000
_cell.length_b   1.000
_cell.length_c   1.000
_cell.angle_alpha   90.00
_cell.angle_beta   90.00
_cell.angle_gamma   90.00
#
_symmetry.space_group_name_H-M   'P 1'
#
loop_
_entity.id
_entity.type
_entity.pdbx_description
1 polymer ?
#
loop_
_entity_poly.entity_id
_entity_poly.type
_entity_poly.pdbx_seq_one_letter_code
_entity_poly.pdbx_strand_id
1 'polypeptide(L)'
;MLTLVEKILFTIAGIASVYLTYRGTVRIIGHISSGQGKIDWSRLPKRTVDVIAKFIFFQPVFRTRPIVSILHGLIGWGFFTYLLINLSDLIYGYTKIKILYNMGLFGDV
;
A
#
# COMPACT_ATOMS: atom_id res chain seq x y z
N MET A 1 23.16 -7.38 -2.36
CA MET A 1 22.95 -6.51 -1.17
C MET A 1 23.35 -5.10 -1.56
N LEU A 2 22.59 -4.07 -1.15
CA LEU A 2 22.94 -2.67 -1.44
C LEU A 2 24.30 -2.32 -0.82
N THR A 3 25.18 -1.71 -1.61
CA THR A 3 26.40 -1.04 -1.18
C THR A 3 26.09 0.11 -0.23
N LEU A 4 27.10 0.62 0.49
CA LEU A 4 26.91 1.75 1.39
C LEU A 4 26.35 2.98 0.67
N VAL A 5 26.87 3.29 -0.52
CA VAL A 5 26.41 4.43 -1.34
C VAL A 5 24.95 4.25 -1.74
N GLU A 6 24.58 3.07 -2.24
CA GLU A 6 23.19 2.78 -2.63
C GLU A 6 22.23 2.88 -1.43
N LYS A 7 22.64 2.41 -0.25
CA LYS A 7 21.83 2.56 0.98
C LYS A 7 21.61 4.03 1.34
N ILE A 8 22.64 4.88 1.23
CA ILE A 8 22.51 6.31 1.52
C ILE A 8 21.54 6.96 0.52
N LEU A 9 21.73 6.75 -0.78
CA LEU A 9 20.87 7.31 -1.82
C LEU A 9 19.42 6.84 -1.67
N PHE A 10 19.21 5.54 -1.44
CA PHE A 10 17.88 4.98 -1.25
C PHE A 10 17.20 5.54 0.00
N THR A 11 17.94 5.73 1.08
CA THR A 11 17.41 6.33 2.32
C THR A 11 16.97 7.78 2.09
N ILE A 12 17.79 8.58 1.40
CA ILE A 12 17.46 9.97 1.08
C ILE A 12 16.20 10.03 0.20
N ALA A 13 16.13 9.20 -0.84
CA ALA A 13 14.96 9.12 -1.72
C ALA A 13 13.70 8.67 -0.95
N GLY A 14 13.83 7.68 -0.06
CA GLY A 14 12.74 7.21 0.80
C GLY A 14 12.23 8.31 1.74
N ILE A 15 13.12 9.01 2.43
CA ILE A 15 12.76 10.14 3.31
C ILE A 15 12.06 11.24 2.52
N ALA A 16 12.59 11.61 1.35
CA ALA A 16 11.98 12.62 0.48
C ALA A 16 10.57 12.20 0.03
N SER A 17 10.39 10.94 -0.38
CA SER A 17 9.10 10.39 -0.79
C SER A 17 8.07 10.41 0.35
N VAL A 18 8.46 9.96 1.55
CA VAL A 18 7.61 9.99 2.75
C VAL A 18 7.24 11.43 3.12
N TYR A 19 8.21 12.35 3.10
CA TYR A 19 7.97 13.76 3.41
C TYR A 19 6.94 14.39 2.45
N LEU A 20 7.12 14.21 1.15
CA LEU A 20 6.20 14.73 0.14
C LEU A 20 4.80 14.11 0.27
N THR A 21 4.74 12.80 0.55
CA THR A 21 3.48 12.08 0.79
C THR A 21 2.77 12.63 2.03
N TYR A 22 3.49 12.80 3.14
CA TYR A 22 2.95 13.36 4.38
C TYR A 22 2.37 14.76 4.17
N ARG A 23 3.10 15.64 3.46
CA ARG A 23 2.62 17.00 3.12
C ARG A 23 1.32 16.97 2.33
N GLY A 24 1.21 16.06 1.36
CA GLY A 24 -0.02 15.85 0.59
C GLY A 24 -1.18 15.37 1.47
N THR A 25 -0.93 14.35 2.30
CA THR A 25 -1.93 13.78 3.21
C THR A 25 -2.46 14.81 4.21
N VAL A 26 -1.60 15.61 4.84
CA VAL A 26 -2.01 16.67 5.77
C VAL A 26 -2.91 17.69 5.06
N ARG A 27 -2.60 18.05 3.80
CA ARG A 27 -3.45 18.95 3.02
C ARG A 27 -4.82 18.36 2.77
N ILE A 28 -4.90 17.08 2.38
CA ILE A 28 -6.17 16.36 2.17
C ILE A 28 -6.99 16.31 3.47
N ILE A 29 -6.36 15.94 4.59
CA ILE A 29 -7.01 15.91 5.89
C ILE A 29 -7.55 17.29 6.26
N GLY A 30 -6.76 18.35 6.06
CA GLY A 30 -7.18 19.73 6.28
C GLY A 30 -8.45 20.08 5.50
N HIS A 31 -8.47 19.80 4.19
CA HIS A 31 -9.64 20.04 3.35
C HIS A 31 -10.88 19.25 3.80
N ILE A 32 -10.73 17.95 4.09
CA ILE A 32 -11.85 17.12 4.57
C ILE A 32 -12.37 17.64 5.92
N SER A 33 -11.47 17.99 6.84
CA SER A 33 -11.81 18.47 8.18
C SER A 33 -12.47 19.85 8.19
N SER A 34 -12.25 20.66 7.14
CA SER A 34 -12.89 21.96 6.97
C SER A 34 -14.36 21.90 6.56
N GLY A 35 -14.88 20.71 6.25
CA GLY A 35 -16.29 20.49 5.93
C GLY A 35 -17.22 20.67 7.14
N GLN A 36 -18.53 20.64 6.89
CA GLN A 36 -19.54 20.74 7.94
C GLN A 36 -19.83 19.37 8.60
N GLY A 37 -20.05 19.38 9.91
CA GLY A 37 -20.36 18.19 10.71
C GLY A 37 -19.22 17.76 11.65
N LYS A 38 -19.50 16.81 12.54
CA LYS A 38 -18.50 16.19 13.43
C LYS A 38 -18.20 14.77 12.94
N ILE A 39 -16.95 14.34 13.10
CA ILE A 39 -16.58 12.94 12.83
C ILE A 39 -17.32 12.05 13.84
N ASP A 40 -18.16 11.16 13.34
CA ASP A 40 -18.78 10.13 14.15
C ASP A 40 -17.79 8.97 14.37
N TRP A 41 -17.02 9.09 15.44
CA TRP A 41 -16.01 8.11 15.83
C TRP A 41 -16.59 6.72 16.11
N SER A 42 -17.88 6.61 16.45
CA SER A 42 -18.53 5.33 16.71
C SER A 42 -18.65 4.46 15.45
N ARG A 43 -18.72 5.09 14.27
CA ARG A 43 -18.80 4.39 12.97
C ARG A 43 -17.45 4.04 12.37
N LEU A 44 -16.36 4.59 12.91
CA LEU A 44 -15.03 4.45 12.35
C LEU A 44 -14.59 2.98 12.24
N PRO A 45 -14.75 2.11 13.25
CA PRO A 45 -14.33 0.71 13.14
C PRO A 45 -15.05 -0.02 11.99
N LYS A 46 -16.39 0.08 11.93
CA LYS A 46 -17.19 -0.55 10.88
C LYS A 46 -16.83 -0.02 9.49
N ARG A 47 -16.63 1.29 9.37
CA ARG A 47 -16.26 1.93 8.10
C ARG A 47 -14.86 1.54 7.66
N THR A 48 -13.90 1.44 8.57
CA THR A 48 -12.53 1.02 8.27
C THR A 48 -12.52 -0.40 7.71
N VAL A 49 -13.23 -1.33 8.35
CA VAL A 49 -13.34 -2.72 7.85
C VAL A 49 -13.98 -2.77 6.47
N ASP A 50 -15.09 -2.05 6.25
CA ASP A 50 -15.77 -1.97 4.95
C ASP A 50 -14.87 -1.41 3.84
N VAL A 51 -14.11 -0.34 4.13
CA VAL A 51 -13.18 0.27 3.18
C VAL A 51 -12.01 -0.66 2.88
N ILE A 52 -11.44 -1.32 3.89
CA ILE A 52 -10.36 -2.29 3.71
C ILE A 52 -10.84 -3.45 2.82
N ALA A 53 -12.03 -4.00 3.08
CA ALA A 53 -12.60 -5.06 2.26
C ALA A 53 -12.80 -4.61 0.81
N LYS A 54 -13.37 -3.42 0.60
CA LYS A 54 -13.54 -2.84 -0.76
C LYS A 54 -12.22 -2.68 -1.50
N PHE A 55 -11.18 -2.28 -0.80
CA PHE A 55 -9.83 -2.12 -1.35
C PHE A 55 -9.19 -3.47 -1.70
N ILE A 56 -9.13 -4.42 -0.75
CA ILE A 56 -8.50 -5.73 -0.94
C ILE A 56 -9.18 -6.52 -2.07
N PHE A 57 -10.51 -6.47 -2.13
CA PHE A 57 -11.28 -7.19 -3.14
C PHE A 57 -11.54 -6.40 -4.42
N PHE A 58 -11.01 -5.18 -4.53
CA PHE A 58 -11.25 -4.28 -5.67
C PHE A 58 -12.73 -4.16 -6.04
N GLN A 59 -13.64 -4.21 -5.04
CA GLN A 59 -15.10 -4.28 -5.28
C GLN A 59 -15.62 -3.22 -6.25
N PRO A 60 -15.15 -1.95 -6.24
CA PRO A 60 -15.62 -0.94 -7.18
C PRO A 60 -15.29 -1.24 -8.65
N VAL A 61 -14.29 -2.08 -8.92
CA VAL A 61 -13.84 -2.43 -10.28
C VAL A 61 -14.84 -3.37 -10.96
N PHE A 62 -15.54 -4.22 -10.21
CA PHE A 62 -16.46 -5.24 -10.71
C PHE A 62 -17.89 -4.74 -10.93
N ARG A 63 -18.09 -3.73 -11.78
CA ARG A 63 -19.43 -3.13 -12.01
C ARG A 63 -20.03 -3.39 -13.38
N THR A 64 -19.38 -2.94 -14.45
CA THR A 64 -20.05 -2.77 -15.75
C THR A 64 -19.55 -3.71 -16.84
N ARG A 65 -18.36 -4.31 -16.70
CA ARG A 65 -17.73 -5.16 -17.75
C ARG A 65 -16.98 -6.34 -17.12
N PRO A 66 -17.65 -7.49 -16.89
CA PRO A 66 -17.10 -8.59 -16.08
C PRO A 66 -15.70 -9.04 -16.50
N ILE A 67 -15.46 -9.27 -17.80
CA ILE A 67 -14.16 -9.73 -18.31
C ILE A 67 -13.06 -8.68 -18.08
N VAL A 68 -13.33 -7.43 -18.47
CA VAL A 68 -12.35 -6.33 -18.33
C VAL A 68 -12.08 -6.05 -16.85
N SER A 69 -13.11 -6.10 -16.00
CA SER A 69 -12.99 -5.94 -14.56
C SER A 69 -12.14 -7.04 -13.91
N ILE A 70 -12.27 -8.30 -14.35
CA ILE A 70 -11.41 -9.41 -13.89
C ILE A 70 -9.96 -9.13 -14.29
N LEU A 71 -9.70 -8.81 -15.54
CA LEU A 71 -8.34 -8.49 -16.00
C LEU A 71 -7.74 -7.30 -15.22
N HIS A 72 -8.52 -6.24 -14.97
CA HIS A 72 -8.08 -5.09 -14.19
C HIS A 72 -7.82 -5.46 -12.72
N GLY A 73 -8.68 -6.29 -12.13
CA GLY A 73 -8.48 -6.83 -10.79
C GLY A 73 -7.17 -7.59 -10.69
N LEU A 74 -6.88 -8.49 -11.63
CA LEU A 74 -5.63 -9.26 -11.68
C LEU A 74 -4.39 -8.36 -11.74
N ILE A 75 -4.43 -7.30 -12.55
CA ILE A 75 -3.35 -6.29 -12.61
C ILE A 75 -3.23 -5.56 -11.26
N GLY A 76 -4.36 -5.16 -10.66
CA GLY A 76 -4.40 -4.52 -9.35
C GLY A 76 -3.79 -5.38 -8.24
N TRP A 77 -4.16 -6.65 -8.16
CA TRP A 77 -3.55 -7.62 -7.22
C TRP A 77 -2.08 -7.87 -7.54
N GLY A 78 -1.68 -7.83 -8.81
CA GLY A 78 -0.29 -7.87 -9.24
C GLY A 78 0.51 -6.71 -8.66
N PHE A 79 0.04 -5.47 -8.82
CA PHE A 79 0.67 -4.29 -8.23
C PHE A 79 0.67 -4.31 -6.70
N PHE A 80 -0.41 -4.80 -6.08
CA PHE A 80 -0.47 -4.93 -4.62
C PHE A 80 0.55 -5.94 -4.10
N THR A 81 0.66 -7.10 -4.75
CA THR A 81 1.69 -8.11 -4.43
C THR A 81 3.09 -7.54 -4.65
N TYR A 82 3.32 -6.84 -5.77
CA TYR A 82 4.60 -6.19 -6.05
C TYR A 82 4.99 -5.21 -4.95
N LEU A 83 4.05 -4.38 -4.47
CA LEU A 83 4.28 -3.47 -3.35
C LEU A 83 4.71 -4.23 -2.08
N LEU A 84 4.01 -5.30 -1.72
CA LEU A 84 4.32 -6.10 -0.52
C LEU A 84 5.69 -6.76 -0.59
N ILE A 85 6.05 -7.34 -1.74
CA ILE A 85 7.36 -7.96 -1.97
C ILE A 85 8.46 -6.91 -1.89
N ASN A 86 8.31 -5.77 -2.57
CA ASN A 86 9.30 -4.69 -2.52
C ASN A 86 9.48 -4.14 -1.11
N LEU A 87 8.41 -4.06 -0.31
CA LEU A 87 8.50 -3.65 1.08
C LEU A 87 9.24 -4.68 1.95
N SER A 88 9.00 -5.97 1.71
CA SER A 88 9.76 -7.06 2.35
C SER A 88 11.23 -7.02 1.98
N ASP A 89 11.55 -6.81 0.72
CA ASP A 89 12.94 -6.70 0.23
C ASP A 89 13.64 -5.45 0.75
N LEU A 90 12.91 -4.34 0.89
CA LEU A 90 13.41 -3.16 1.57
C LEU A 90 13.81 -3.49 3.01
N ILE A 91 12.92 -4.13 3.78
CA ILE A 91 13.22 -4.50 5.16
C ILE A 91 14.40 -5.46 5.21
N TYR A 92 14.46 -6.46 4.33
CA TYR A 92 15.59 -7.38 4.24
C TYR A 92 16.90 -6.67 3.89
N GLY A 93 16.87 -5.70 2.96
CA GLY A 93 18.03 -4.93 2.53
C GLY A 93 18.70 -4.13 3.65
N TYR A 94 17.92 -3.64 4.61
CA TYR A 94 18.40 -2.86 5.75
C TYR A 94 18.64 -3.70 7.01
N THR A 95 17.79 -4.68 7.30
CA THR A 95 17.77 -5.41 8.58
C THR A 95 18.26 -6.86 8.48
N LYS A 96 18.34 -7.42 7.27
CA LYS A 96 18.60 -8.85 7.00
C LYS A 96 17.50 -9.80 7.50
N ILE A 97 16.39 -9.27 8.00
CA ILE A 97 15.21 -10.04 8.40
C ILE A 97 14.42 -10.40 7.15
N LYS A 98 14.11 -11.68 7.00
CA LYS A 98 13.28 -12.21 5.91
C LYS A 98 11.83 -12.32 6.40
N ILE A 99 10.93 -11.49 5.86
CA ILE A 99 9.52 -11.48 6.27
C ILE A 99 8.66 -12.34 5.35
N LEU A 100 8.76 -12.15 4.03
CA LEU A 100 7.94 -12.86 3.05
C LEU A 100 8.66 -13.97 2.28
N TYR A 101 9.90 -14.31 2.67
CA TYR A 101 10.64 -15.40 2.05
C TYR A 101 10.03 -16.75 2.45
N ASN A 102 9.98 -17.70 1.52
CA ASN A 102 9.44 -19.06 1.69
C ASN A 102 7.90 -19.14 1.88
N MET A 103 7.15 -18.11 1.46
CA MET A 103 5.68 -18.12 1.54
C MET A 103 4.97 -18.69 0.30
N GLY A 104 5.70 -19.29 -0.65
CA GLY A 104 5.13 -19.87 -1.85
C GLY A 104 5.31 -21.38 -1.93
N LEU A 105 4.32 -22.10 -2.50
CA LEU A 105 4.45 -23.52 -2.89
C LEU A 105 5.62 -23.78 -3.87
N PHE A 106 6.10 -22.74 -4.55
CA PHE A 106 7.20 -22.76 -5.52
C PHE A 106 8.35 -21.81 -5.14
N GLY A 107 8.34 -21.25 -3.91
CA GLY A 107 9.28 -20.20 -3.49
C GLY A 107 10.54 -20.71 -2.77
N ASP A 108 10.73 -22.03 -2.71
CA ASP A 108 11.83 -22.72 -2.02
C ASP A 108 12.91 -23.28 -2.99
N VAL A 109 12.92 -22.86 -4.27
CA VAL A 109 14.00 -23.19 -5.22
C VAL A 109 14.94 -22.01 -5.41
#